data_AF-A0A7R8YW67-F1
#
_entry.id   AF-A0A7R8YW67-F1
#
_cell.length_a   1.000
_cell.length_b   1.000
_cell.length_c   1.000
_cell.angle_alpha   90.00
_cell.angle_beta   90.00
_cell.angle_gamma   90.00
#
_symmetry.space_group_name_H-M   'P 1'
#
loop_
_entity.id
_entity.type
_entity.pdbx_description
1 polymer ?
#
loop_
_entity_poly.entity_id
_entity_poly.type
_entity_poly.pdbx_seq_one_letter_code
_entity_poly.pdbx_strand_id
1 'polypeptide(L)'
;MGKRQHQKDKMYLTYTEWSEFYGGKKVESAENEHIKFKRLPFDHCCITMVPFEIPYCDRDGNVFELQAILDFVKTFKVNPITGKPIDVKTLVKLKFHRNGEGDYHCPALFKPFTKNSHIVAVAATGNVFSYEAVEQLNIKTKNWKDLVDDTPFQRKDLITIQDPQNIQKFDISKFHHIQKNLRV
;
A
#
# COMPACT_ATOMS: atom_id res chain seq x y z
N MET A 1 -13.65 -31.84 50.01
CA MET A 1 -12.35 -31.11 49.89
C MET A 1 -11.67 -31.55 48.58
N GLY A 2 -11.47 -30.62 47.65
CA GLY A 2 -11.05 -30.91 46.28
C GLY A 2 -9.55 -31.20 46.14
N LYS A 3 -9.20 -32.44 45.77
CA LYS A 3 -7.81 -32.93 45.61
C LYS A 3 -7.02 -32.36 44.40
N ARG A 4 -7.39 -31.20 43.85
CA ARG A 4 -6.74 -30.60 42.66
C ARG A 4 -6.48 -29.10 42.74
N GLN A 5 -6.65 -28.49 43.91
CA GLN A 5 -6.60 -27.03 44.05
C GLN A 5 -5.19 -26.43 43.88
N HIS A 6 -4.11 -27.19 44.17
CA HIS A 6 -2.72 -26.72 44.11
C HIS A 6 -1.92 -27.17 42.88
N GLN A 7 -2.57 -27.75 41.85
CA GLN A 7 -1.82 -28.24 40.69
C GLN A 7 -1.22 -27.11 39.82
N LYS A 8 -1.65 -25.86 40.07
CA LYS A 8 -1.25 -24.64 39.35
C LYS A 8 -0.20 -23.80 40.09
N ASP A 9 0.11 -24.12 41.36
CA ASP A 9 1.12 -23.41 42.16
C ASP A 9 2.51 -24.05 41.92
N LYS A 10 3.06 -23.89 40.72
CA LYS A 10 4.39 -24.36 40.37
C LYS A 10 5.30 -23.17 40.07
N MET A 11 6.55 -23.23 40.52
CA MET A 11 7.56 -22.20 40.21
C MET A 11 8.06 -22.21 38.75
N TYR A 12 7.57 -23.13 37.92
CA TYR A 12 7.90 -23.23 36.50
C TYR A 12 6.63 -23.25 35.66
N LEU A 13 6.72 -22.67 34.47
CA LEU A 13 5.66 -22.71 33.47
C LEU A 13 5.62 -24.08 32.79
N THR A 14 4.45 -24.72 32.79
CA THR A 14 4.24 -25.91 31.97
C THR A 14 4.02 -25.54 30.51
N TYR A 15 4.26 -26.47 29.59
CA TYR A 15 4.01 -26.28 28.16
C TYR A 15 2.57 -25.81 27.88
N THR A 16 1.59 -26.42 28.57
CA THR A 16 0.17 -26.07 28.47
C THR A 16 -0.13 -24.66 28.99
N GLU A 17 0.48 -24.26 30.12
CA GLU A 17 0.31 -22.91 30.66
C GLU A 17 0.93 -21.84 29.78
N TRP A 18 2.10 -22.13 29.20
CA TRP A 18 2.75 -21.26 28.22
C TRP A 18 1.91 -21.10 26.96
N SER A 19 1.35 -22.19 26.41
CA SER A 19 0.56 -22.13 25.16
C SER A 19 -0.82 -21.49 25.34
N GLU A 20 -1.48 -21.68 26.48
CA GLU A 20 -2.90 -21.30 26.65
C GLU A 20 -3.11 -20.03 27.47
N PHE A 21 -2.34 -19.79 28.53
CA PHE A 21 -2.66 -18.76 29.54
C PHE A 21 -1.73 -17.54 29.51
N TYR A 22 -0.43 -17.74 29.32
CA TYR A 22 0.57 -16.68 29.52
C TYR A 22 1.20 -16.13 28.23
N GLY A 23 0.54 -16.34 27.09
CA GLY A 23 0.89 -15.66 25.84
C GLY A 23 2.08 -16.27 25.08
N GLY A 24 2.32 -17.57 25.21
CA GLY A 24 3.23 -18.30 24.34
C GLY A 24 2.82 -18.20 22.86
N LYS A 25 3.77 -18.46 21.96
CA LYS A 25 3.55 -18.42 20.51
C LYS A 25 2.38 -19.34 20.13
N LYS A 26 1.24 -18.75 19.75
CA LYS A 26 0.07 -19.48 19.27
C LYS A 26 0.45 -20.28 18.01
N VAL A 27 -0.04 -21.51 17.92
CA VAL A 27 0.14 -22.36 16.74
C VAL A 27 -0.45 -21.61 15.53
N GLU A 28 0.34 -21.48 14.47
CA GLU A 28 -0.11 -20.87 13.22
C GLU A 28 -1.18 -21.79 12.61
N SER A 29 -2.46 -21.47 12.85
CA SER A 29 -3.59 -22.09 12.16
C SER A 29 -3.87 -21.34 10.86
N ALA A 30 -4.38 -22.04 9.85
CA ALA A 30 -4.79 -21.42 8.58
C ALA A 30 -5.83 -20.29 8.79
N GLU A 31 -6.65 -20.38 9.83
CA GLU A 31 -7.59 -19.33 10.26
C GLU A 31 -6.87 -18.06 10.77
N ASN A 32 -5.67 -18.20 11.37
CA ASN A 32 -4.83 -17.09 11.80
C ASN A 32 -3.93 -16.53 10.67
N GLU A 33 -3.77 -17.23 9.54
CA GLU A 33 -3.06 -16.69 8.37
C GLU A 33 -3.85 -15.57 7.68
N HIS A 34 -5.18 -15.68 7.64
CA HIS A 34 -6.06 -14.63 7.12
C HIS A 34 -6.03 -13.34 7.97
N ILE A 35 -5.56 -13.42 9.22
CA ILE A 35 -5.52 -12.30 10.19
C ILE A 35 -4.16 -11.59 10.19
N LYS A 36 -3.13 -12.15 9.54
CA LYS A 36 -1.88 -11.42 9.32
C LYS A 36 -2.13 -10.38 8.23
N PHE A 37 -2.45 -9.16 8.63
CA PHE A 37 -2.50 -7.98 7.77
C PHE A 37 -1.18 -7.89 6.96
N LYS A 38 -1.22 -8.35 5.71
CA LYS A 38 -0.09 -8.32 4.77
C LYS A 38 -0.24 -7.06 3.93
N ARG A 39 0.36 -5.97 4.41
CA ARG A 39 0.38 -4.69 3.70
C ARG A 39 1.35 -4.76 2.54
N LEU A 40 0.86 -4.43 1.34
CA LEU A 40 1.76 -4.20 0.21
C LEU A 40 2.56 -2.91 0.43
N PRO A 41 3.90 -2.94 0.32
CA PRO A 41 4.72 -1.72 0.33
C PRO A 41 4.39 -0.79 -0.84
N PHE A 42 4.65 0.52 -0.70
CA PHE A 42 4.34 1.52 -1.74
C PHE A 42 5.17 1.39 -3.01
N ASP A 43 6.31 0.71 -2.93
CA ASP A 43 7.28 0.52 -4.01
C ASP A 43 7.02 -0.78 -4.81
N HIS A 44 5.92 -1.50 -4.51
CA HIS A 44 5.56 -2.76 -5.13
C HIS A 44 4.29 -2.64 -6.01
N CYS A 45 4.27 -3.42 -7.08
CA CYS A 45 3.11 -3.55 -7.97
C CYS A 45 2.00 -4.39 -7.31
N CYS A 46 0.75 -3.94 -7.41
CA CYS A 46 -0.39 -4.63 -6.82
C CYS A 46 -0.80 -5.94 -7.52
N ILE A 47 -0.29 -6.23 -8.72
CA ILE A 47 -0.57 -7.49 -9.44
C ILE A 47 0.55 -8.50 -9.16
N THR A 48 1.80 -8.09 -9.40
CA THR A 48 2.97 -9.00 -9.32
C THR A 48 3.52 -9.12 -7.91
N MET A 49 3.21 -8.19 -7.01
CA MET A 49 3.75 -8.11 -5.64
C MET A 49 5.27 -8.00 -5.58
N VAL A 50 5.88 -7.48 -6.65
CA VAL A 50 7.32 -7.26 -6.81
C VAL A 50 7.56 -5.75 -6.96
N PRO A 51 8.74 -5.23 -6.57
CA PRO A 51 9.09 -3.85 -6.83
C PRO A 51 8.87 -3.45 -8.29
N PHE A 52 8.27 -2.29 -8.52
CA PHE A 52 8.02 -1.79 -9.88
C PHE A 52 9.25 -1.08 -10.47
N GLU A 53 9.33 -1.09 -11.79
CA GLU A 53 10.30 -0.32 -12.57
C GLU A 53 9.61 0.84 -13.29
N ILE A 54 8.47 0.56 -13.96
CA ILE A 54 7.69 1.56 -14.69
C ILE A 54 6.29 1.63 -14.07
N PRO A 55 6.14 2.37 -12.95
CA PRO A 55 4.88 2.42 -12.23
C PRO A 55 3.82 3.23 -12.97
N TYR A 56 2.63 2.68 -13.03
CA TYR A 56 1.40 3.33 -13.43
C TYR A 56 0.41 3.27 -12.27
N CYS A 57 -0.49 4.25 -12.17
CA CYS A 57 -1.57 4.21 -11.21
C CYS A 57 -2.94 4.45 -11.82
N ASP A 58 -3.96 3.94 -11.15
CA ASP A 58 -5.34 4.35 -11.36
C ASP A 58 -5.68 5.60 -10.53
N ARG A 59 -6.88 6.15 -10.76
CA ARG A 59 -7.39 7.30 -9.99
C ARG A 59 -7.63 6.98 -8.52
N ASP A 60 -7.78 5.69 -8.18
CA ASP A 60 -7.92 5.23 -6.81
C ASP A 60 -6.57 5.13 -6.08
N GLY A 61 -5.43 5.36 -6.77
CA GLY A 61 -4.09 5.38 -6.20
C GLY A 61 -3.48 4.00 -5.97
N ASN A 62 -3.93 3.01 -6.72
CA ASN A 62 -3.31 1.69 -6.80
C ASN A 62 -2.19 1.69 -7.82
N VAL A 63 -1.04 1.09 -7.49
CA VAL A 63 0.16 1.13 -8.33
C VAL A 63 0.39 -0.20 -9.02
N PHE A 64 0.67 -0.15 -10.31
CA PHE A 64 0.86 -1.31 -11.17
C PHE A 64 2.12 -1.15 -12.02
N GLU A 65 2.74 -2.28 -12.36
CA GLU A 65 3.78 -2.34 -13.39
C GLU A 65 3.12 -2.28 -14.78
N LEU A 66 3.72 -1.55 -15.73
CA LEU A 66 3.17 -1.34 -17.07
C LEU A 66 2.83 -2.65 -17.79
N GLN A 67 3.76 -3.62 -17.80
CA GLN A 67 3.54 -4.88 -18.50
C GLN A 67 2.39 -5.68 -17.86
N ALA A 68 2.41 -5.80 -16.53
CA ALA A 68 1.42 -6.56 -15.79
C ALA A 68 -0.01 -6.00 -15.95
N ILE A 69 -0.19 -4.68 -15.87
CA ILE A 69 -1.52 -4.08 -16.02
C ILE A 69 -2.04 -4.21 -17.44
N LEU A 70 -1.18 -4.07 -18.45
CA LEU A 70 -1.59 -4.22 -19.85
C LEU A 70 -2.09 -5.63 -20.13
N ASP A 71 -1.37 -6.65 -19.67
CA ASP A 71 -1.75 -8.04 -19.92
C ASP A 71 -3.00 -8.46 -19.13
N PHE A 72 -3.15 -7.92 -17.91
CA PHE A 72 -4.37 -8.11 -17.11
C PHE A 72 -5.59 -7.47 -17.76
N VAL A 73 -5.48 -6.21 -18.21
CA VAL A 73 -6.60 -5.49 -18.82
C VAL A 73 -6.98 -6.08 -20.19
N LYS A 74 -6.01 -6.55 -20.98
CA LYS A 74 -6.29 -7.28 -22.24
C LYS A 74 -7.14 -8.54 -21.98
N THR A 75 -6.84 -9.27 -20.92
CA THR A 75 -7.48 -10.56 -20.61
C THR A 75 -8.84 -10.38 -19.94
N PHE A 76 -8.92 -9.53 -18.91
CA PHE A 76 -10.11 -9.43 -18.05
C PHE A 76 -10.90 -8.13 -18.19
N LYS A 77 -10.33 -7.08 -18.80
CA LYS A 77 -10.95 -5.75 -18.99
C LYS A 77 -11.49 -5.10 -17.71
N VAL A 78 -10.96 -5.51 -16.55
CA VAL A 78 -11.34 -5.00 -15.23
C VAL A 78 -10.10 -4.62 -14.43
N ASN A 79 -10.27 -3.75 -13.45
CA ASN A 79 -9.24 -3.38 -12.50
C ASN A 79 -8.96 -4.57 -11.56
N PRO A 80 -7.69 -4.99 -11.39
CA PRO A 80 -7.30 -6.15 -10.59
C PRO A 80 -7.59 -6.01 -9.08
N ILE A 81 -7.85 -4.80 -8.59
CA ILE A 81 -8.13 -4.54 -7.17
C ILE A 81 -9.60 -4.27 -6.95
N THR A 82 -10.18 -3.33 -7.70
CA THR A 82 -11.58 -2.91 -7.48
C THR A 82 -12.59 -3.77 -8.24
N GLY A 83 -12.17 -4.50 -9.27
CA GLY A 83 -13.05 -5.28 -10.14
C GLY A 83 -13.94 -4.45 -11.07
N LYS A 84 -13.79 -3.13 -11.09
CA LYS A 84 -14.52 -2.21 -11.98
C LYS A 84 -13.92 -2.21 -13.39
N PRO A 85 -14.67 -1.91 -14.45
CA PRO A 85 -14.09 -1.75 -15.79
C PRO A 85 -13.05 -0.62 -15.76
N ILE A 86 -11.91 -0.84 -16.41
CA ILE A 86 -10.80 0.12 -16.48
C ILE A 86 -10.29 0.26 -17.90
N ASP A 87 -10.03 1.50 -18.30
CA ASP A 87 -9.42 1.83 -19.58
C ASP A 87 -7.93 2.13 -19.40
N VAL A 88 -7.09 1.52 -20.24
CA VAL A 88 -5.63 1.71 -20.22
C VAL A 88 -5.24 3.19 -20.37
N LYS A 89 -6.03 3.97 -21.12
CA LYS A 89 -5.80 5.41 -21.34
C LYS A 89 -5.99 6.26 -20.09
N THR A 90 -6.71 5.75 -19.09
CA THR A 90 -6.98 6.48 -17.84
C THR A 90 -5.88 6.30 -16.81
N LEU A 91 -4.95 5.36 -17.05
CA LEU A 91 -3.81 5.12 -16.18
C LEU A 91 -2.80 6.27 -16.29
N VAL A 92 -2.31 6.72 -15.15
CA VAL A 92 -1.31 7.78 -15.05
C VAL A 92 0.04 7.15 -14.84
N LYS A 93 1.03 7.54 -15.65
CA LYS A 93 2.43 7.13 -15.41
C LYS A 93 2.96 7.87 -14.19
N LEU A 94 3.48 7.14 -13.21
CA LEU A 94 4.09 7.75 -12.02
C LEU A 94 5.57 8.01 -12.23
N LYS A 95 6.05 9.13 -11.69
CA LYS A 95 7.45 9.55 -11.68
C LYS A 95 7.91 9.66 -10.22
N PHE A 96 8.64 8.64 -9.78
CA PHE A 96 9.31 8.66 -8.48
C PHE A 96 10.72 9.21 -8.62
N HIS A 97 11.12 10.09 -7.71
CA HIS A 97 12.47 10.64 -7.64
C HIS A 97 13.31 9.83 -6.66
N ARG A 98 14.57 9.53 -7.03
CA ARG A 98 15.53 8.81 -6.18
C ARG A 98 16.64 9.76 -5.73
N ASN A 99 17.07 9.63 -4.48
CA ASN A 99 18.20 10.39 -3.96
C ASN A 99 19.53 9.75 -4.42
N GLY A 100 20.66 10.34 -4.05
CA GLY A 100 21.99 9.79 -4.37
C GLY A 100 22.28 8.43 -3.74
N GLU A 101 21.52 8.02 -2.72
CA GLU A 101 21.62 6.73 -2.04
C GLU A 101 20.73 5.65 -2.68
N GLY A 102 19.90 6.02 -3.66
CA GLY A 102 18.99 5.12 -4.37
C GLY A 102 17.58 5.02 -3.78
N ASP A 103 17.31 5.69 -2.66
CA ASP A 103 16.01 5.71 -2.00
C ASP A 103 15.03 6.69 -2.65
N TYR A 104 13.76 6.30 -2.68
CA TYR A 104 12.70 7.18 -3.17
C TYR A 104 12.47 8.35 -2.20
N HIS A 105 12.40 9.57 -2.72
CA HIS A 105 12.20 10.77 -1.91
C HIS A 105 11.23 11.76 -2.56
N CYS A 106 10.69 12.66 -1.75
CA CYS A 106 9.87 13.77 -2.21
C CYS A 106 10.78 14.85 -2.84
N PRO A 107 10.60 15.22 -4.11
CA PRO A 107 11.47 16.19 -4.79
C PRO A 107 11.39 17.61 -4.22
N ALA A 108 10.29 17.97 -3.55
CA ALA A 108 10.11 19.31 -2.97
C ALA A 108 10.71 19.47 -1.56
N LEU A 109 10.62 18.42 -0.72
CA LEU A 109 11.10 18.47 0.66
C LEU A 109 12.41 17.70 0.88
N PHE A 110 12.89 16.98 -0.13
CA PHE A 110 14.07 16.10 -0.06
C PHE A 110 14.00 15.03 1.06
N LYS A 111 12.80 14.75 1.58
CA LYS A 111 12.58 13.72 2.60
C LYS A 111 12.38 12.35 1.92
N PRO A 112 13.08 11.29 2.35
CA PRO A 112 12.87 9.93 1.84
C PRO A 112 11.47 9.41 2.23
N PHE A 113 10.89 8.58 1.37
CA PHE A 113 9.63 7.92 1.62
C PHE A 113 9.84 6.68 2.49
N THR A 114 8.95 6.51 3.46
CA THR A 114 8.94 5.38 4.40
C THR A 114 7.63 4.60 4.26
N LYS A 115 7.57 3.42 4.88
CA LYS A 115 6.35 2.58 4.93
C LYS A 115 5.13 3.28 5.54
N ASN A 116 5.33 4.37 6.29
CA ASN A 116 4.27 5.14 6.94
C ASN A 116 4.15 6.57 6.41
N SER A 117 4.88 6.93 5.35
CA SER A 117 4.78 8.25 4.73
C SER A 117 3.43 8.41 4.05
N HIS A 118 2.83 9.59 4.14
CA HIS A 118 1.66 9.93 3.34
C HIS A 118 2.14 10.40 1.96
N ILE A 119 1.83 9.63 0.92
CA ILE A 119 2.35 9.78 -0.45
C ILE A 119 1.20 10.12 -1.39
N VAL A 120 1.38 11.17 -2.19
CA VAL A 120 0.38 11.65 -3.15
C VAL A 120 1.04 11.90 -4.50
N ALA A 121 0.35 11.57 -5.57
CA ALA A 121 0.76 11.88 -6.93
C ALA A 121 -0.17 12.91 -7.57
N VAL A 122 0.38 13.70 -8.49
CA VAL A 122 -0.40 14.62 -9.33
C VAL A 122 -0.72 13.92 -10.65
N ALA A 123 -2.01 13.75 -10.97
CA ALA A 123 -2.46 13.03 -12.15
C ALA A 123 -2.02 13.66 -13.48
N ALA A 124 -1.83 14.99 -13.49
CA ALA A 124 -1.46 15.74 -14.69
C ALA A 124 -0.01 15.48 -15.13
N THR A 125 0.92 15.36 -14.18
CA THR A 125 2.37 15.20 -14.43
C THR A 125 2.89 13.81 -14.14
N GLY A 126 2.20 13.09 -13.25
CA GLY A 126 2.67 11.84 -12.66
C GLY A 126 3.67 12.01 -11.52
N ASN A 127 4.04 13.24 -11.15
CA ASN A 127 5.05 13.50 -10.13
C ASN A 127 4.52 13.08 -8.75
N VAL A 128 5.36 12.38 -7.98
CA VAL A 128 5.04 11.86 -6.65
C VAL A 128 5.65 12.74 -5.57
N PHE A 129 4.83 13.18 -4.63
CA PHE A 129 5.18 14.08 -3.54
C PHE A 129 4.75 13.49 -2.18
N SER A 130 5.31 14.05 -1.10
CA SER A 130 4.71 13.85 0.22
C SER A 130 3.46 14.71 0.35
N TYR A 131 2.45 14.21 1.06
CA TYR A 131 1.24 14.98 1.35
C TYR A 131 1.56 16.28 2.11
N GLU A 132 2.56 16.26 3.01
CA GLU A 132 3.02 17.45 3.74
C GLU A 132 3.48 18.57 2.78
N ALA A 133 4.22 18.22 1.72
CA ALA A 133 4.68 19.17 0.72
C ALA A 133 3.50 19.82 -0.01
N VAL A 134 2.57 19.00 -0.50
CA VAL A 134 1.38 19.46 -1.22
C VAL A 134 0.48 20.28 -0.30
N GLU A 135 0.31 19.88 0.95
CA GLU A 135 -0.53 20.59 1.91
C GLU A 135 0.02 22.00 2.20
N GLN A 136 1.32 22.11 2.45
CA GLN A 136 1.95 23.38 2.81
C GLN A 136 2.13 24.31 1.60
N LEU A 137 2.61 23.77 0.47
CA LEU A 137 3.04 24.58 -0.67
C LEU A 137 1.95 24.79 -1.73
N ASN A 138 0.93 23.93 -1.78
CA ASN A 138 -0.18 24.04 -2.73
C ASN A 138 -1.51 24.36 -2.05
N ILE A 139 -1.96 23.54 -1.10
CA ILE A 139 -3.31 23.63 -0.54
C ILE A 139 -3.46 24.90 0.31
N LYS A 140 -2.56 25.15 1.26
CA LYS A 140 -2.63 26.31 2.16
C LYS A 140 -2.41 27.64 1.44
N THR A 141 -1.50 27.66 0.47
CA THR A 141 -1.16 28.85 -0.35
C THR A 141 -2.13 29.08 -1.50
N LYS A 142 -3.05 28.12 -1.76
CA LYS A 142 -3.95 28.10 -2.93
C LYS A 142 -3.18 28.13 -4.26
N ASN A 143 -1.95 27.63 -4.29
CA ASN A 143 -1.13 27.54 -5.50
C ASN A 143 -1.31 26.15 -6.14
N TRP A 144 -2.06 26.07 -7.24
CA TRP A 144 -2.36 24.80 -7.92
C TRP A 144 -1.45 24.53 -9.11
N LYS A 145 -0.14 24.51 -8.84
CA LYS A 145 0.92 24.24 -9.82
C LYS A 145 1.83 23.14 -9.29
N ASP A 146 2.24 22.25 -10.18
CA ASP A 146 3.20 21.20 -9.83
C ASP A 146 4.49 21.81 -9.26
N LEU A 147 5.02 21.22 -8.19
CA LEU A 147 6.17 21.78 -7.46
C LEU A 147 7.51 21.59 -8.19
N VAL A 148 7.55 20.80 -9.26
CA VAL A 148 8.75 20.56 -10.07
C VAL A 148 8.64 21.28 -11.42
N ASP A 149 7.53 21.08 -12.13
CA ASP A 149 7.38 21.52 -13.54
C ASP A 149 6.43 22.73 -13.71
N ASP A 150 5.90 23.31 -12.62
CA ASP A 150 4.95 24.44 -12.62
C ASP A 150 3.64 24.23 -13.41
N THR A 151 3.38 23.01 -13.89
CA THR A 151 2.17 22.71 -14.68
C THR A 151 0.92 22.88 -13.81
N PRO A 152 -0.12 23.57 -14.29
CA PRO A 152 -1.34 23.76 -13.52
C PRO A 152 -2.10 22.45 -13.37
N PHE A 153 -2.60 22.18 -12.16
CA PHE A 153 -3.46 21.02 -11.89
C PHE A 153 -4.67 21.44 -11.05
N GLN A 154 -5.65 20.56 -10.88
CA GLN A 154 -6.79 20.82 -10.00
C GLN A 154 -6.74 19.93 -8.75
N ARG A 155 -7.44 20.32 -7.68
CA ARG A 155 -7.52 19.49 -6.46
C ARG A 155 -7.97 18.05 -6.72
N LYS A 156 -8.83 17.83 -7.73
CA LYS A 156 -9.31 16.51 -8.17
C LYS A 156 -8.24 15.63 -8.81
N ASP A 157 -7.13 16.21 -9.22
CA ASP A 157 -6.01 15.51 -9.85
C ASP A 157 -5.01 14.99 -8.82
N LEU A 158 -5.21 15.27 -7.52
CA LEU A 158 -4.42 14.65 -6.46
C LEU A 158 -4.88 13.21 -6.23
N ILE A 159 -3.97 12.27 -6.41
CA ILE A 159 -4.18 10.84 -6.21
C ILE A 159 -3.40 10.41 -4.98
N THR A 160 -4.10 9.95 -3.95
CA THR A 160 -3.46 9.44 -2.73
C THR A 160 -2.97 8.02 -2.98
N ILE A 161 -1.64 7.84 -3.08
CA ILE A 161 -1.04 6.51 -3.22
C ILE A 161 -1.09 5.83 -1.86
N GLN A 162 -0.44 6.39 -0.85
CA GLN A 162 -0.35 5.81 0.47
C GLN A 162 -0.83 6.78 1.53
N ASP A 163 -1.74 6.33 2.40
CA ASP A 163 -2.20 7.08 3.57
C ASP A 163 -1.96 6.25 4.84
N PRO A 164 -1.15 6.71 5.81
CA PRO A 164 -0.93 5.99 7.06
C PRO A 164 -2.19 5.86 7.93
N GLN A 165 -3.20 6.71 7.73
CA GLN A 165 -4.46 6.63 8.47
C GLN A 165 -5.39 5.55 7.89
N ASN A 166 -5.29 5.28 6.58
CA ASN A 166 -6.12 4.29 5.89
C ASN A 166 -5.32 3.04 5.51
N ILE A 167 -5.03 2.25 6.54
CA ILE A 167 -4.19 1.05 6.44
C ILE A 167 -4.84 -0.07 5.60
N GLN A 168 -6.17 -0.10 5.53
CA GLN A 168 -6.92 -1.21 4.94
C GLN A 168 -6.89 -1.27 3.40
N LYS A 169 -6.48 -0.17 2.74
CA LYS A 169 -6.50 -0.06 1.27
C LYS A 169 -5.57 -1.06 0.57
N PHE A 170 -4.40 -1.33 1.16
CA PHE A 170 -3.37 -2.24 0.61
C PHE A 170 -3.33 -3.59 1.31
N ASP A 171 -4.46 -4.02 1.85
CA ASP A 171 -4.62 -5.38 2.33
C ASP A 171 -4.72 -6.33 1.13
N ILE A 172 -3.66 -7.12 0.92
CA ILE A 172 -3.55 -8.05 -0.20
C ILE A 172 -4.73 -9.04 -0.24
N SER A 173 -5.29 -9.40 0.91
CA SER A 173 -6.44 -10.32 0.99
C SER A 173 -7.71 -9.77 0.33
N LYS A 174 -7.81 -8.44 0.14
CA LYS A 174 -8.97 -7.76 -0.41
C LYS A 174 -8.91 -7.57 -1.92
N PHE A 175 -7.79 -7.87 -2.56
CA PHE A 175 -7.63 -7.62 -4.00
C PHE A 175 -8.53 -8.57 -4.80
N HIS A 176 -9.28 -8.01 -5.75
CA HIS A 176 -10.25 -8.76 -6.56
C HIS A 176 -9.62 -9.93 -7.31
N HIS A 177 -8.45 -9.74 -7.92
CA HIS A 177 -7.75 -10.80 -8.64
C HIS A 177 -7.30 -11.95 -7.70
N ILE A 178 -7.02 -11.66 -6.43
CA ILE A 178 -6.67 -12.68 -5.44
C ILE A 178 -7.91 -13.45 -5.00
N GLN A 179 -8.98 -12.74 -4.67
CA GLN A 179 -10.25 -13.37 -4.25
C GLN A 179 -10.84 -14.26 -5.34
N LYS A 180 -10.71 -13.84 -6.61
CA LYS A 180 -11.23 -14.58 -7.77
C LYS A 180 -10.19 -15.50 -8.42
N ASN A 181 -8.99 -15.61 -7.86
CA ASN A 181 -7.88 -16.38 -8.42
C ASN A 181 -7.59 -16.08 -9.91
N LEU A 182 -7.70 -14.82 -10.30
CA LEU A 182 -7.38 -14.35 -11.65
C LEU A 182 -5.87 -14.13 -11.75
N ARG A 183 -5.22 -14.89 -12.62
CA ARG A 183 -3.78 -14.81 -12.86
C ARG A 183 -3.52 -14.61 -14.35
N VAL A 184 -2.45 -13.90 -14.65
CA VAL A 184 -1.93 -13.65 -16.00
C VAL A 184 -0.55 -14.28 -16.07
#